data_AF-A0A4U9HCI6-F1
#
_entry.id   AF-A0A4U9HCI6-F1
#
_cell.length_a   1.000
_cell.length_b   1.000
_cell.length_c   1.000
_cell.angle_alpha   90.00
_cell.angle_beta   90.00
_cell.angle_gamma   90.00
#
_symmetry.space_group_name_H-M   'P 1'
#
loop_
_entity.id
_entity.type
_entity.pdbx_description
1 polymer ?
#
loop_
_entity_poly.entity_id
_entity_poly.type
_entity_poly.pdbx_seq_one_letter_code
_entity_poly.pdbx_strand_id
1 'polypeptide(L)' 'MCNCNHAVHADVVGSLLRPAALKSARQQFQRGEIDAAQLRSVEDEQIRQAVDKQRQLGWRW' A
#
# COMPACT_ATOMS: atom_id res chain seq x y z
N MET A 1 2.25 26.39 33.77
CA MET A 1 2.43 25.12 33.02
C MET A 1 1.88 25.35 31.62
N CYS A 2 2.73 25.41 30.59
CA CYS A 2 2.27 25.70 29.23
C CYS A 2 1.77 24.40 28.59
N ASN A 3 0.47 24.31 28.32
CA ASN A 3 -0.14 23.19 27.62
C ASN A 3 0.11 23.33 26.12
N CYS A 4 1.29 22.91 25.66
CA CYS A 4 1.62 22.88 24.24
C CYS A 4 0.95 21.66 23.59
N ASN A 5 -0.35 21.78 23.29
CA ASN A 5 -1.09 20.82 22.46
C ASN A 5 -0.68 20.99 21.00
N HIS A 6 0.57 20.63 20.65
CA HIS A 6 1.08 20.72 19.29
C HIS A 6 0.72 19.43 18.55
N ALA A 7 -0.33 19.48 17.73
CA ALA A 7 -0.68 18.39 16.84
C ALA A 7 0.44 18.22 15.80
N VAL A 8 1.19 17.11 15.90
CA VAL A 8 2.28 16.81 14.98
C VAL A 8 1.70 16.15 13.73
N HIS A 9 1.94 16.75 12.56
CA HIS A 9 1.61 16.13 11.27
C HIS A 9 2.70 15.10 10.91
N ALA A 10 2.30 13.89 10.53
CA ALA A 10 3.23 12.80 10.20
C ALA A 10 2.84 12.16 8.87
N ASP A 11 3.82 12.06 7.96
CA ASP A 11 3.69 11.44 6.63
C ASP A 11 4.72 10.32 6.47
N VAL A 12 4.43 9.34 5.60
CA VAL A 12 5.41 8.32 5.19
C VAL A 12 5.87 8.61 3.77
N VAL A 13 7.18 8.81 3.62
CA VAL A 13 7.83 8.97 2.32
C VAL A 13 8.55 7.67 1.96
N GLY A 14 8.32 7.18 0.74
CA GLY A 14 9.00 6.02 0.19
C GLY A 14 8.09 4.84 -0.10
N SER A 15 8.71 3.68 -0.32
CA SER A 15 7.99 2.45 -0.64
C SER A 15 7.49 1.76 0.63
N LEU A 16 6.22 1.38 0.64
CA LEU A 16 5.71 0.41 1.60
C LEU A 16 6.31 -0.98 1.33
N LEU A 17 6.21 -1.87 2.33
CA LEU A 17 6.62 -3.26 2.17
C LEU A 17 5.84 -3.91 1.03
N ARG A 18 6.56 -4.51 0.07
CA ARG A 18 5.94 -5.15 -1.10
C ARG A 18 5.23 -6.44 -0.67
N PRO A 19 3.90 -6.57 -0.86
CA PRO A 19 3.16 -7.76 -0.44
C PRO A 19 3.62 -9.03 -1.18
N ALA A 20 3.50 -10.18 -0.51
CA ALA A 20 3.84 -11.48 -1.08
C ALA A 20 3.02 -11.78 -2.34
N ALA A 21 1.71 -11.51 -2.31
CA ALA A 21 0.81 -11.68 -3.45
C ALA A 21 1.27 -10.88 -4.69
N LEU A 22 1.71 -9.63 -4.50
CA LEU A 22 2.23 -8.81 -5.58
C LEU A 22 3.56 -9.35 -6.14
N LYS A 23 4.45 -9.85 -5.27
CA LYS A 23 5.69 -10.50 -5.73
C LYS A 23 5.39 -11.73 -6.58
N SER A 24 4.48 -12.59 -6.13
CA SER A 24 4.08 -13.79 -6.87
C SER A 24 3.45 -13.45 -8.21
N ALA A 25 2.50 -12.50 -8.26
CA ALA A 25 1.86 -12.07 -9.50
C ALA A 25 2.88 -11.50 -10.50
N ARG A 26 3.86 -10.71 -10.05
CA ARG A 26 4.94 -10.23 -10.92
C ARG A 26 5.79 -11.35 -11.49
N GLN A 27 6.09 -12.37 -10.70
CA GLN A 27 6.81 -13.54 -11.19
C GLN A 27 5.97 -14.35 -12.19
N GLN A 28 4.67 -14.53 -11.95
CA GLN A 28 3.74 -15.19 -12.87
C GLN A 28 3.64 -14.44 -14.20
N PHE A 29 3.54 -13.10 -14.15
CA PHE A 29 3.52 -12.26 -15.35
C PHE A 29 4.82 -12.37 -16.16
N GLN A 30 5.98 -12.37 -15.48
CA GLN A 30 7.28 -12.58 -16.13
C GLN A 30 7.41 -13.96 -16.78
N ARG A 31 6.72 -14.98 -16.26
CA ARG A 31 6.63 -16.32 -16.85
C ARG A 31 5.54 -16.46 -17.92
N GLY A 32 4.74 -15.41 -18.16
CA GLY A 32 3.62 -15.44 -19.10
C GLY A 32 2.41 -16.25 -18.62
N GLU A 33 2.32 -16.53 -17.32
CA GLU A 33 1.23 -17.32 -16.71
C GLU A 33 -0.04 -16.48 -16.47
N ILE A 34 0.13 -15.16 -16.34
CA ILE A 34 -0.97 -14.19 -16.24
C ILE A 34 -0.75 -13.05 -17.24
N ASP A 35 -1.85 -12.46 -17.69
CA ASP A 35 -1.80 -11.28 -18.55
C ASP A 35 -1.63 -9.98 -17.75
N ALA A 36 -1.48 -8.86 -18.47
CA ALA A 36 -1.30 -7.56 -17.86
C ALA A 36 -2.54 -7.07 -17.08
N ALA A 37 -3.75 -7.50 -17.48
CA ALA A 37 -4.99 -7.11 -16.81
C ALA A 37 -5.11 -7.82 -15.46
N GLN A 38 -4.74 -9.09 -15.41
CA GLN A 38 -4.68 -9.89 -14.19
C GLN A 38 -3.61 -9.35 -13.23
N LEU A 39 -2.41 -9.02 -13.72
CA LEU A 39 -1.38 -8.37 -12.88
C LEU A 39 -1.90 -7.06 -12.30
N ARG A 40 -2.55 -6.23 -13.11
CA ARG A 40 -3.11 -4.94 -12.69
C ARG A 40 -4.21 -5.12 -11.63
N SER A 41 -5.07 -6.13 -11.78
CA SER A 41 -6.10 -6.43 -10.78
C SER A 41 -5.49 -6.78 -9.42
N VAL A 42 -4.40 -7.56 -9.41
CA VAL A 42 -3.67 -7.86 -8.17
C VAL A 42 -3.05 -6.59 -7.60
N GLU A 43 -2.42 -5.75 -8.42
CA GLU A 43 -1.86 -4.47 -7.99
C GLU A 43 -2.93 -3.56 -7.34
N ASP A 44 -4.09 -3.41 -7.99
CA ASP A 44 -5.20 -2.61 -7.47
C ASP A 44 -5.73 -3.15 -6.13
N GLU A 45 -5.86 -4.47 -6.00
CA GLU A 45 -6.27 -5.08 -4.73
C GLU A 45 -5.27 -4.80 -3.61
N GLN A 46 -3.96 -4.94 -3.89
CA GLN A 46 -2.93 -4.68 -2.88
C GLN A 46 -2.85 -3.19 -2.51
N ILE A 47 -3.13 -2.28 -3.46
CA ILE A 47 -3.22 -0.84 -3.18
C ILE A 47 -4.41 -0.55 -2.25
N ARG A 48 -5.59 -1.13 -2.52
CA ARG A 48 -6.77 -0.97 -1.64
C ARG A 48 -6.46 -1.42 -0.21
N GLN A 49 -5.84 -2.60 -0.06
CA GLN A 49 -5.42 -3.11 1.24
C GLN A 49 -4.42 -2.20 1.96
N ALA A 50 -3.48 -1.57 1.23
CA ALA A 50 -2.54 -0.61 1.80
C ALA A 50 -3.24 0.66 2.31
N VAL A 51 -4.17 1.21 1.51
CA VAL A 51 -4.96 2.39 1.88
C VAL A 51 -5.83 2.10 3.10
N ASP A 52 -6.47 0.94 3.17
CA ASP A 52 -7.30 0.56 4.31
C ASP A 52 -6.48 0.43 5.60
N LYS A 53 -5.26 -0.12 5.53
CA LYS A 53 -4.32 -0.15 6.68
C LYS A 53 -3.94 1.26 7.13
N GLN A 54 -3.68 2.18 6.21
CA GLN A 54 -3.35 3.57 6.56
C GLN A 54 -4.56 4.27 7.21
N ARG A 55 -5.78 4.07 6.69
CA ARG A 55 -7.01 4.60 7.29
C ARG A 55 -7.22 4.10 8.72
N GLN A 56 -6.95 2.82 8.99
CA GLN A 56 -7.03 2.24 10.34
C GLN A 56 -6.05 2.89 11.33
N LEU A 57 -4.92 3.41 10.84
CA LEU A 57 -3.93 4.14 11.65
C LEU A 57 -4.32 5.60 11.90
N GLY A 58 -5.53 6.01 11.51
CA GLY A 58 -6.02 7.38 11.70
C GLY A 58 -5.55 8.35 10.63
N TRP A 59 -5.02 7.86 9.51
CA TRP A 59 -4.58 8.71 8.42
C TRP A 59 -5.80 9.38 7.77
N ARG A 60 -5.73 10.70 7.69
CA ARG A 60 -6.77 11.55 7.12
C ARG A 60 -6.27 12.04 5.77
N TRP A 61 -7.06 11.84 4.72
CA TRP A 61 -6.76 12.19 3.34
C TRP A 61 -7.66 13.34 2.90
#